data_AF-A0AAD9CG69-F1
#
_entry.id   AF-A0AAD9CG69-F1
#
_cell.length_a   1.000
_cell.length_b   1.000
_cell.length_c   1.000
_cell.angle_alpha   90.00
_cell.angle_beta   90.00
_cell.angle_gamma   90.00
#
_symmetry.space_group_name_H-M   'P 1'
#
loop_
_entity.id
_entity.type
_entity.pdbx_description
1 polymer ?
#
loop_
_entity_poly.entity_id
_entity_poly.type
_entity_poly.pdbx_seq_one_letter_code
_entity_poly.pdbx_strand_id
1 'polypeptide(L)'
;MSVTCVFYNTLHCLEEQHLLDISNVLHIFCCHYVFLPRIQANLDVFSEAWANHPIRTEQNLTPNQLWQVGQHLNPVADPEPEGLLIPEIQWEESGYTNEHHTGNLIEHR
;
A
#
# COMPACT_ATOMS: atom_id res chain seq x y z
N MET A 1 12.21 -2.60 13.01
CA MET A 1 11.45 -3.76 12.51
C MET A 1 10.25 -3.20 11.74
N SER A 2 10.11 -3.52 10.45
CA SER A 2 8.96 -3.08 9.65
C SER A 2 7.68 -3.76 10.15
N VAL A 3 6.54 -3.08 10.08
CA VAL A 3 5.22 -3.68 10.40
C VAL A 3 4.85 -4.83 9.47
N THR A 4 5.50 -4.92 8.31
CA THR A 4 5.30 -5.98 7.32
C THR A 4 6.18 -7.22 7.54
N CYS A 5 7.18 -7.17 8.44
CA CYS A 5 8.18 -8.25 8.54
C CYS A 5 7.57 -9.59 8.99
N VAL A 6 6.53 -9.57 9.82
CA VAL A 6 5.83 -10.77 10.29
C VAL A 6 5.16 -11.49 9.13
N PHE A 7 4.52 -10.76 8.22
CA PHE A 7 3.85 -11.32 7.05
C PHE A 7 4.87 -11.88 6.05
N TYR A 8 5.96 -11.14 5.81
CA TYR A 8 7.06 -11.60 4.97
C TYR A 8 7.63 -12.93 5.47
N ASN A 9 7.99 -13.01 6.74
CA ASN A 9 8.52 -14.23 7.34
C ASN A 9 7.51 -15.39 7.28
N THR A 10 6.24 -15.10 7.56
CA THR A 10 5.17 -16.12 7.53
C THR A 10 4.99 -16.69 6.13
N LEU A 11 4.89 -15.84 5.10
CA LEU A 11 4.69 -16.29 3.72
C LEU A 11 5.90 -17.10 3.22
N HIS A 12 7.12 -16.66 3.51
CA HIS A 12 8.32 -17.44 3.17
C HIS A 12 8.39 -18.78 3.90
N CYS A 13 8.04 -18.84 5.18
CA CYS A 13 7.97 -20.12 5.88
C CYS A 13 6.92 -21.06 5.27
N LEU A 14 5.79 -20.55 4.79
CA LEU A 14 4.77 -21.36 4.11
C LEU A 14 5.26 -21.89 2.76
N GLU A 15 6.02 -21.08 2.02
CA GLU A 15 6.66 -21.48 0.76
C GLU A 15 7.73 -22.56 0.97
N GLU A 16 8.64 -22.35 1.93
CA GLU A 16 9.70 -23.30 2.30
C GLU A 16 9.13 -24.66 2.75
N GLN A 17 7.97 -24.66 3.41
CA GLN A 17 7.27 -25.87 3.87
C GLN A 17 6.38 -26.50 2.79
N HIS A 18 6.36 -25.95 1.58
CA HIS A 18 5.50 -26.38 0.46
C HIS A 18 3.99 -26.35 0.78
N LEU A 19 3.58 -25.50 1.73
CA LEU A 19 2.17 -25.21 2.04
C LEU A 19 1.62 -24.11 1.14
N LEU A 20 2.49 -23.26 0.61
CA LEU A 20 2.19 -22.21 -0.36
C LEU A 20 2.94 -22.52 -1.66
N ASP A 21 2.20 -22.66 -2.76
CA ASP A 21 2.76 -22.80 -4.11
C ASP A 21 2.45 -21.52 -4.89
N ILE A 22 3.50 -20.78 -5.25
CA ILE A 22 3.38 -19.52 -6.00
C ILE A 22 2.95 -19.71 -7.45
N SER A 23 3.11 -20.92 -7.99
CA SER A 23 2.63 -21.28 -9.34
C SER A 23 1.14 -21.61 -9.34
N ASN A 24 0.55 -21.80 -8.16
CA ASN A 24 -0.86 -22.13 -7.99
C ASN A 24 -1.69 -20.86 -7.73
N VAL A 25 -2.46 -20.46 -8.75
CA VAL A 25 -3.33 -19.28 -8.71
C VAL A 25 -4.32 -19.31 -7.53
N LEU A 26 -4.82 -20.48 -7.15
CA LEU A 26 -5.75 -20.61 -6.02
C LEU A 26 -5.04 -20.33 -4.68
N HIS A 27 -3.78 -20.75 -4.54
CA HIS A 27 -3.01 -20.45 -3.34
C HIS A 27 -2.71 -18.96 -3.24
N ILE A 28 -2.34 -18.32 -4.35
CA ILE A 28 -2.13 -16.86 -4.41
C ILE A 28 -3.41 -16.09 -4.10
N PHE A 29 -4.56 -16.51 -4.64
CA PHE A 29 -5.86 -15.92 -4.30
C PHE A 29 -6.16 -16.01 -2.80
N CYS A 30 -5.99 -17.20 -2.20
CA CYS A 30 -6.18 -17.40 -0.77
C CYS A 30 -5.24 -16.52 0.06
N CYS A 31 -3.98 -16.37 -0.36
CA CYS A 31 -3.02 -15.47 0.28
C CYS A 31 -3.50 -14.02 0.25
N HIS A 32 -3.91 -13.51 -0.92
CA HIS A 32 -4.45 -12.15 -1.00
C HIS A 32 -5.69 -11.97 -0.12
N TYR A 33 -6.62 -12.91 -0.18
CA TYR A 33 -7.86 -12.85 0.60
C TYR A 33 -7.60 -12.79 2.12
N VAL A 34 -6.62 -13.56 2.61
CA VAL A 34 -6.32 -13.64 4.05
C VAL A 34 -5.40 -12.51 4.53
N PHE A 35 -4.30 -12.25 3.80
CA PHE A 35 -3.21 -11.41 4.30
C PHE A 35 -3.35 -9.95 3.88
N LEU A 36 -3.89 -9.65 2.70
CA LEU A 36 -4.03 -8.26 2.23
C LEU A 36 -4.82 -7.38 3.21
N PRO A 37 -6.03 -7.76 3.69
CA PRO A 37 -6.76 -6.92 4.64
C PRO A 37 -6.04 -6.77 5.99
N ARG A 38 -5.26 -7.78 6.42
CA ARG A 38 -4.50 -7.73 7.68
C ARG A 38 -3.29 -6.83 7.58
N ILE A 39 -2.58 -6.88 6.45
CA ILE A 39 -1.47 -5.98 6.16
C ILE A 39 -1.99 -4.55 6.14
N GLN A 40 -3.10 -4.28 5.44
CA GLN A 40 -3.69 -2.95 5.39
C GLN A 40 -4.05 -2.44 6.78
N ALA A 41 -4.76 -3.24 7.59
CA ALA A 41 -5.13 -2.84 8.95
C ALA A 41 -3.90 -2.51 9.82
N ASN A 42 -2.82 -3.28 9.70
CA ASN A 42 -1.58 -3.01 10.44
C ASN A 42 -0.88 -1.73 9.95
N LEU A 43 -0.95 -1.45 8.64
CA LEU A 43 -0.42 -0.21 8.06
C LEU A 43 -1.24 1.00 8.47
N ASP A 44 -2.56 0.88 8.56
CA ASP A 44 -3.46 1.95 9.00
C ASP A 44 -3.14 2.34 10.45
N VAL A 45 -3.03 1.35 11.34
CA VAL A 45 -2.64 1.57 12.75
C VAL A 45 -1.25 2.19 12.85
N PHE A 46 -0.29 1.70 12.06
CA PHE A 46 1.05 2.27 12.04
C PHE A 46 1.05 3.72 11.56
N SER A 47 0.33 4.00 10.48
CA SER A 47 0.21 5.34 9.89
C SER A 47 -0.42 6.31 10.89
N GLU A 48 -1.51 5.92 11.55
CA GLU A 48 -2.16 6.73 12.57
C GLU A 48 -1.23 7.00 13.76
N ALA A 49 -0.58 5.96 14.28
CA ALA A 49 0.36 6.10 15.38
C ALA A 49 1.56 6.98 14.99
N TRP A 50 2.09 6.79 13.79
CA TRP A 50 3.20 7.59 13.27
C TRP A 50 2.79 9.05 13.03
N ALA A 51 1.62 9.32 12.44
CA ALA A 51 1.18 10.69 12.18
C ALA A 51 0.97 11.50 13.46
N ASN A 52 0.71 10.82 14.59
CA ASN A 52 0.40 11.42 15.88
C ASN A 52 1.48 11.21 16.95
N HIS A 53 2.64 10.62 16.62
CA HIS A 53 3.70 10.46 17.60
C HIS A 53 4.44 11.79 17.83
N PRO A 54 4.77 12.14 19.08
CA PRO A 54 5.53 13.35 19.36
C PRO A 54 6.99 13.20 18.92
N ILE A 55 7.49 14.18 18.17
CA ILE A 55 8.89 14.22 17.72
C ILE A 55 9.71 15.00 18.74
N ARG A 56 10.67 14.32 19.38
CA ARG A 56 11.50 14.89 20.45
C ARG A 56 12.28 16.15 20.03
N THR A 57 12.76 16.20 18.79
CA THR A 57 13.55 17.33 18.26
C THR A 57 12.68 18.51 17.83
N GLU A 58 11.37 18.31 17.70
CA GLU A 58 10.41 19.31 17.21
C GLU A 58 9.47 19.75 18.34
N GLN A 59 10.03 19.96 19.53
CA GLN A 59 9.28 20.39 20.73
C GLN A 59 8.15 19.44 21.14
N ASN A 60 8.26 18.15 20.81
CA ASN A 60 7.22 17.12 20.99
C ASN A 60 5.96 17.35 20.16
N LEU A 61 6.02 18.15 19.09
CA LEU A 61 4.95 18.23 18.11
C LEU A 61 4.86 16.95 17.29
N THR A 62 3.65 16.58 16.90
CA THR A 62 3.41 15.44 16.01
C THR A 62 3.62 15.83 14.54
N PRO A 63 3.90 14.89 13.63
CA PRO A 63 3.95 15.17 12.19
C PRO A 63 2.73 15.95 11.68
N ASN A 64 1.52 15.56 12.10
CA ASN A 64 0.29 16.26 11.72
C ASN A 64 0.26 17.71 12.22
N GLN A 65 0.72 17.96 13.46
CA GLN A 65 0.80 19.31 14.00
C GLN A 65 1.85 20.16 13.27
N LEU A 66 3.01 19.58 12.96
CA LEU A 66 4.04 20.25 12.17
C LEU A 66 3.54 20.60 10.77
N TRP A 67 2.78 19.71 10.14
CA TRP A 67 2.13 19.99 8.87
C TRP A 67 1.21 21.21 8.96
N GLN A 68 0.31 21.24 9.96
CA GLN A 68 -0.60 22.37 10.18
C GLN A 68 0.16 23.68 10.42
N VAL A 69 1.20 23.66 11.26
CA VAL A 69 2.06 24.83 11.50
C VAL A 69 2.73 25.29 10.19
N GLY A 70 3.25 24.35 9.39
CA GLY A 70 3.85 24.64 8.09
C GLY A 70 2.88 25.32 7.12
N GLN A 71 1.63 24.84 7.05
CA GLN A 71 0.58 25.44 6.24
C GLN A 71 0.26 26.88 6.67
N HIS A 72 0.25 27.16 7.98
CA HIS A 72 0.03 28.52 8.49
C HIS A 72 1.20 29.47 8.22
N LEU A 73 2.44 29.00 8.33
CA LEU A 73 3.64 29.81 8.12
C LEU A 73 3.96 30.04 6.64
N ASN A 74 3.58 29.09 5.78
CA ASN A 74 3.79 29.15 4.34
C ASN A 74 2.49 28.76 3.61
N PRO A 75 1.49 29.66 3.58
CA PRO A 75 0.24 29.39 2.89
C PRO A 75 0.51 29.26 1.38
N VAL A 76 0.21 28.09 0.84
CA VAL A 76 0.20 27.86 -0.61
C VAL A 76 -1.21 28.20 -1.09
N ALA A 77 -1.32 29.00 -2.15
CA ALA A 77 -2.61 29.26 -2.77
C ALA A 77 -3.21 27.93 -3.24
N ASP A 78 -4.52 27.74 -3.06
CA ASP A 78 -5.21 26.60 -3.65
C ASP A 78 -4.93 26.62 -5.17
N PRO A 79 -4.63 25.45 -5.78
CA PRO A 79 -4.47 25.39 -7.22
C PRO A 79 -5.75 25.96 -7.85
N GLU A 80 -5.61 26.93 -8.74
CA GLU A 80 -6.75 27.41 -9.52
C GLU A 80 -7.42 26.19 -10.19
N PRO A 81 -8.76 26.14 -10.27
CA PRO A 81 -9.50 25.00 -10.80
C PRO A 81 -9.25 24.74 -12.30
N GLU A 82 -8.26 25.39 -12.91
CA GLU A 82 -7.70 25.05 -14.21
C GLU A 82 -7.04 23.67 -14.14
N GLY A 83 -7.88 22.63 -14.14
CA GLY A 83 -7.59 21.22 -14.34
C GLY A 83 -6.32 20.75 -13.65
N LEU A 84 -6.48 20.07 -12.50
CA LEU A 84 -5.42 19.27 -11.88
C LEU A 84 -4.69 18.46 -12.97
N LEU A 85 -3.58 19.01 -13.49
CA LEU A 85 -2.63 18.30 -14.32
C LEU A 85 -1.94 17.36 -13.36
N ILE A 86 -2.62 16.27 -13.01
CA ILE A 86 -1.97 15.08 -12.53
C ILE A 86 -1.01 14.76 -13.67
N PRO A 87 0.32 14.91 -13.50
CA PRO A 87 1.24 14.47 -14.52
C PRO A 87 0.87 13.03 -14.78
N GLU A 88 0.61 12.67 -16.03
CA GLU A 88 0.30 11.31 -16.41
C GLU A 88 1.51 10.47 -16.00
N ILE A 89 1.46 9.90 -14.79
CA ILE A 89 2.51 9.05 -14.28
C ILE A 89 2.47 7.87 -15.24
N GLN A 90 3.48 7.76 -16.09
CA GLN A 90 3.61 6.72 -17.09
C GLN A 90 3.93 5.38 -16.40
N TRP A 91 2.98 4.87 -15.64
CA TRP A 91 3.04 3.53 -15.04
C TRP A 91 3.25 2.46 -16.10
N GLU A 92 2.87 2.73 -17.35
CA GLU A 92 3.09 1.86 -18.51
C GLU A 92 4.57 1.64 -18.87
N GLU A 93 5.47 2.54 -18.47
CA GLU A 93 6.92 2.38 -18.70
C GLU A 93 7.58 1.47 -17.64
N SER A 94 6.85 1.13 -16.56
CA SER A 94 7.36 0.31 -15.46
C SER A 94 7.45 -1.20 -15.77
N GLY A 95 7.16 -1.61 -17.01
CA GLY A 95 7.39 -2.98 -17.48
C GLY A 95 6.41 -4.04 -16.95
N TYR A 96 5.37 -3.65 -16.22
CA TYR A 96 4.27 -4.54 -15.84
C TYR A 96 3.24 -4.60 -16.97
N THR A 97 3.48 -5.48 -17.94
CA THR A 97 2.45 -5.82 -18.93
C THR A 97 1.33 -6.60 -18.25
N ASN A 98 0.14 -6.00 -18.15
CA ASN A 98 -1.10 -6.72 -17.88
C ASN A 98 -1.38 -7.65 -19.07
N GLU A 99 -0.87 -8.87 -19.02
CA GLU A 99 -1.35 -9.92 -19.91
C GLU A 99 -2.81 -10.22 -19.57
N HIS A 100 -3.73 -9.72 -20.40
CA HIS A 100 -5.13 -10.12 -20.43
C HIS A 100 -5.21 -11.63 -20.69
N HIS A 101 -5.22 -12.43 -19.62
CA HIS A 101 -5.66 -13.82 -19.68
C HIS A 101 -7.18 -13.82 -19.91
N THR A 102 -7.58 -13.82 -21.18
CA THR A 102 -8.95 -14.16 -21.57
C THR A 102 -9.18 -15.63 -21.24
N GLY A 103 -9.75 -15.89 -20.07
CA GLY A 103 -10.25 -17.20 -19.67
C GLY A 103 -11.39 -17.63 -20.59
N ASN A 104 -11.22 -18.79 -21.22
CA ASN A 104 -12.22 -19.47 -22.04
C ASN A 104 -13.50 -19.72 -21.23
N LEU A 105 -14.63 -19.15 -21.66
CA LEU A 105 -15.95 -19.56 -21.21
C LEU A 105 -16.42 -20.76 -22.04
N ILE A 106 -16.50 -21.92 -21.40
CA ILE A 106 -17.20 -23.10 -21.88
C ILE A 106 -18.70 -22.82 -21.74
N GLU A 107 -19.41 -22.64 -22.86
CA GLU A 107 -20.87 -22.53 -22.86
C GLU A 107 -21.50 -23.93 -22.72
N HIS A 108 -22.34 -24.05 -21.69
CA HIS A 108 -23.26 -25.16 -21.47
C HIS A 108 -24.46 -25.03 -22.43
N ARG A 109 -24.68 -26.03 -23.29
CA ARG A 109 -26.01 -26.39 -23.80
C ARG A 109 -26.14 -27.89 -23.99
#